data_AF-A0AA89LMM8-F1
#
_entry.id   AF-A0AA89LMM8-F1
#
_cell.length_a   1.000
_cell.length_b   1.000
_cell.length_c   1.000
_cell.angle_alpha   90.00
_cell.angle_beta   90.00
_cell.angle_gamma   90.00
#
_symmetry.space_group_name_H-M   'P 1'
#
loop_
_entity.id
_entity.type
_entity.pdbx_description
1 polymer ?
#
loop_
_entity_poly.entity_id
_entity_poly.type
_entity_poly.pdbx_seq_one_letter_code
_entity_poly.pdbx_strand_id
1 'polypeptide(L)'
;MDIDPVPPSADRSLRTHSHPRRWLASIACLTPALYALLWLALPYAWRYWRAVVGWGARQLDPSLTAVVLGYPARAPRVPLLSINLVARMPSGTLLFATAAVCTAGFAATFVHQTKWLPVAYLLRIAAFVQLTICLYFWAMYGSAASGAATPGTFPYDASLHLRDVFVMNAAAIALIPVLMAALYYPLDFSFAQKAFASLLVLGYFVLALPFVLLLHAVVIYHGSLLLVPFCHFVLGAPLLIGLLVTLYSYCASWRGALTRKPP
;
A
#
# COMPACT_ATOMS: atom_id res chain seq x y z
N MET A 1 21.82 -50.83 -5.34
CA MET A 1 21.99 -49.44 -5.80
C MET A 1 21.30 -48.61 -4.74
N ASP A 2 22.04 -48.28 -3.67
CA ASP A 2 21.52 -47.47 -2.57
C ASP A 2 21.35 -46.04 -3.07
N ILE A 3 20.11 -45.56 -3.05
CA ILE A 3 19.81 -44.16 -3.29
C ILE A 3 20.00 -43.47 -1.96
N ASP A 4 21.15 -42.81 -1.78
CA ASP A 4 21.34 -41.90 -0.65
C ASP A 4 20.17 -40.91 -0.61
N PRO A 5 19.42 -40.83 0.52
CA PRO A 5 18.34 -39.88 0.63
C PRO A 5 18.92 -38.48 0.59
N VAL A 6 18.63 -37.72 -0.47
CA VAL A 6 18.93 -36.30 -0.54
C VAL A 6 18.24 -35.65 0.66
N PRO A 7 18.98 -35.09 1.64
CA PRO A 7 18.35 -34.47 2.79
C PRO A 7 17.45 -33.34 2.26
N PRO A 8 16.20 -33.22 2.76
CA PRO A 8 15.29 -32.20 2.28
C PRO A 8 15.99 -30.85 2.39
N SER A 9 16.00 -30.09 1.29
CA SER A 9 16.52 -28.73 1.28
C SER A 9 15.73 -27.95 2.32
N ALA A 10 16.26 -27.87 3.54
CA ALA A 10 15.55 -27.31 4.67
C ALA A 10 15.28 -25.84 4.33
N ASP A 11 14.02 -25.56 3.97
CA ASP A 11 13.67 -24.26 3.46
C ASP A 11 13.97 -23.23 4.56
N ARG A 12 14.86 -22.31 4.19
CA ARG A 12 15.51 -21.38 5.11
C ARG A 12 14.50 -20.48 5.83
N SER A 13 13.32 -20.35 5.25
CA SER A 13 12.16 -19.57 5.69
C SER A 13 11.38 -20.17 6.87
N LEU A 14 11.59 -21.46 7.20
CA LEU A 14 10.76 -22.19 8.18
C LEU A 14 11.46 -22.50 9.50
N ARG A 15 12.72 -22.08 9.69
CA ARG A 15 13.48 -22.36 10.92
C ARG A 15 13.11 -21.35 12.01
N THR A 16 12.18 -21.75 12.87
CA THR A 16 11.91 -21.05 14.13
C THR A 16 13.01 -21.34 15.14
N HIS A 17 13.32 -20.36 15.98
CA HIS A 17 14.37 -20.47 16.99
C HIS A 17 14.04 -21.61 17.97
N SER A 18 14.99 -22.52 18.23
CA SER A 18 14.84 -23.64 19.17
C SER A 18 14.62 -23.22 20.63
N HIS A 19 14.83 -21.93 20.96
CA HIS A 19 14.75 -21.39 22.31
C HIS A 19 13.65 -20.32 22.44
N PRO A 20 12.46 -20.67 22.98
CA PRO A 20 11.32 -19.77 22.99
C PRO A 20 11.53 -18.46 23.78
N ARG A 21 12.39 -18.50 24.80
CA ARG A 21 12.72 -17.36 25.64
C ARG A 21 13.24 -16.15 24.87
N ARG A 22 14.03 -16.36 23.80
CA ARG A 22 14.67 -15.26 23.06
C ARG A 22 13.68 -14.50 22.18
N TRP A 23 12.76 -15.20 21.52
CA TRP A 23 11.75 -14.53 20.71
C TRP A 23 10.62 -13.93 21.57
N LEU A 24 10.25 -14.57 22.68
CA LEU A 24 9.33 -13.98 23.67
C LEU A 24 9.89 -12.69 24.28
N ALA A 25 11.18 -12.66 24.64
CA ALA A 25 11.83 -11.43 25.12
C ALA A 25 11.82 -10.33 24.04
N SER A 26 12.04 -10.69 22.78
CA SER A 26 11.97 -9.73 21.67
C SER A 26 10.56 -9.14 21.53
N ILE A 27 9.51 -9.96 21.62
CA ILE A 27 8.11 -9.51 21.62
C ILE A 27 7.82 -8.60 22.81
N ALA A 28 8.18 -9.03 24.02
CA ALA A 28 7.88 -8.31 25.26
C ALA A 28 8.59 -6.95 25.33
N CYS A 29 9.77 -6.80 24.71
CA CYS A 29 10.52 -5.55 24.73
C CYS A 29 10.25 -4.67 23.50
N LEU A 30 10.35 -5.22 22.29
CA LEU A 30 10.33 -4.42 21.06
C LEU A 30 8.93 -3.94 20.69
N THR A 31 7.89 -4.75 20.90
CA THR A 31 6.51 -4.35 20.57
C THR A 31 6.06 -3.11 21.36
N PRO A 32 6.14 -3.06 22.71
CA PRO A 32 5.79 -1.85 23.44
C PRO A 32 6.75 -0.69 23.16
N ALA A 33 8.04 -0.96 22.95
CA ALA A 33 8.99 0.09 22.59
C ALA A 33 8.64 0.77 21.26
N LEU A 34 8.19 0.01 20.24
CA LEU A 34 7.75 0.57 18.97
C LEU A 34 6.45 1.35 19.09
N TYR A 35 5.49 0.89 19.91
CA TYR A 35 4.28 1.66 20.18
C TYR A 35 4.58 2.97 20.92
N ALA A 36 5.46 2.92 21.93
CA ALA A 36 5.92 4.12 22.62
C ALA A 36 6.63 5.08 21.65
N LEU A 37 7.50 4.56 20.79
CA LEU A 37 8.17 5.35 19.76
C LEU A 37 7.17 5.97 18.79
N LEU A 38 6.20 5.21 18.29
CA LEU A 38 5.17 5.71 17.38
C LEU A 38 4.35 6.82 18.05
N TRP A 39 3.97 6.63 19.32
CA TRP A 39 3.23 7.63 20.09
C TRP A 39 4.02 8.92 20.28
N LEU A 40 5.31 8.81 20.66
CA LEU A 40 6.20 9.96 20.83
C LEU A 40 6.53 10.65 19.50
N ALA A 41 6.63 9.88 18.41
CA ALA A 41 6.93 10.39 17.07
C ALA A 41 5.70 10.97 16.36
N LEU A 42 4.48 10.66 16.82
CA LEU A 42 3.23 11.03 16.15
C LEU A 42 3.09 12.54 15.88
N PRO A 43 3.43 13.46 16.80
CA PRO A 43 3.37 14.90 16.52
C PRO A 43 4.32 15.32 15.38
N TYR A 44 5.50 14.70 15.30
CA TYR A 44 6.48 14.97 14.25
C TYR A 44 6.04 14.38 12.92
N ALA A 45 5.55 13.14 12.93
CA ALA A 45 4.96 12.49 11.76
C ALA A 45 3.80 13.31 11.20
N TRP A 46 2.92 13.81 12.06
CA TRP A 46 1.80 14.67 11.66
C TRP A 46 2.25 15.97 10.99
N ARG A 47 3.23 16.67 11.59
CA ARG A 47 3.82 17.88 10.98
C ARG A 47 4.44 17.58 9.62
N TYR A 48 5.16 16.48 9.52
CA TYR A 48 5.77 16.01 8.28
C TYR A 48 4.71 15.70 7.22
N TRP A 49 3.69 14.90 7.54
CA TRP A 49 2.62 14.55 6.61
C TRP A 49 1.89 15.78 6.10
N ARG A 50 1.50 16.70 6.99
CA ARG A 50 0.83 17.95 6.62
C ARG A 50 1.72 18.82 5.72
N ALA A 51 3.02 18.91 6.01
CA ALA A 51 3.95 19.69 5.20
C ALA A 51 4.11 19.11 3.79
N VAL A 52 4.34 17.80 3.68
CA VAL A 52 4.53 17.13 2.38
C VAL A 52 3.25 17.14 1.57
N VAL A 53 2.10 16.78 2.16
CA VAL A 53 0.81 16.81 1.45
C VAL A 53 0.43 18.23 1.05
N GLY A 54 0.61 19.21 1.95
CA GLY A 54 0.34 20.61 1.64
C GLY A 54 1.24 21.17 0.54
N TRP A 55 2.53 20.79 0.52
CA TRP A 55 3.44 21.12 -0.57
C TRP A 55 3.00 20.45 -1.88
N GLY A 56 2.79 19.13 -1.87
CA GLY A 56 2.43 18.39 -3.09
C GLY A 56 1.07 18.81 -3.68
N ALA A 57 0.09 19.14 -2.84
CA ALA A 57 -1.19 19.69 -3.29
C ALA A 57 -1.00 20.99 -4.08
N ARG A 58 -0.19 21.94 -3.57
CA ARG A 58 0.10 23.19 -4.28
C ARG A 58 0.88 22.99 -5.59
N GLN A 59 1.70 21.94 -5.66
CA GLN A 59 2.41 21.60 -6.90
C GLN A 59 1.47 21.02 -7.97
N LEU A 60 0.38 20.37 -7.56
CA LEU A 60 -0.67 19.91 -8.49
C LEU A 60 -1.50 21.07 -9.00
N ASP A 61 -2.01 21.89 -8.09
CA ASP A 61 -2.82 23.07 -8.39
C ASP A 61 -2.76 24.03 -7.19
N PRO A 62 -2.47 25.33 -7.39
CA PRO A 62 -2.41 26.30 -6.31
C PRO A 62 -3.70 26.42 -5.47
N SER A 63 -4.86 26.05 -6.02
CA SER A 63 -6.15 26.05 -5.33
C SER A 63 -6.34 24.85 -4.39
N LEU A 64 -5.51 23.80 -4.53
CA LEU A 64 -5.54 22.62 -3.67
C LEU A 64 -4.75 22.88 -2.38
N THR A 65 -5.34 22.43 -1.27
CA THR A 65 -4.85 22.61 0.08
C THR A 65 -5.03 21.32 0.87
N ALA A 66 -4.08 21.04 1.76
CA ALA A 66 -4.22 19.98 2.74
C ALA A 66 -5.28 20.38 3.77
N VAL A 67 -6.33 19.57 3.89
CA VAL A 67 -7.44 19.80 4.81
C VAL A 67 -7.34 18.82 5.97
N VAL A 68 -7.62 19.32 7.17
CA VAL A 68 -7.78 18.48 8.34
C VAL A 68 -9.28 18.31 8.58
N LEU A 69 -9.78 17.10 8.40
CA LEU A 69 -11.18 16.78 8.62
C LEU A 69 -11.38 16.46 10.12
N GLY A 70 -12.40 17.09 10.71
CA GLY A 70 -12.84 16.82 12.08
C GLY A 70 -13.55 15.47 12.22
N TYR A 71 -13.82 15.05 13.47
CA TYR A 71 -14.40 13.74 13.77
C TYR A 71 -15.93 13.71 13.68
N PRO A 72 -16.52 12.54 13.38
CA PRO A 72 -17.79 12.17 13.98
C PRO A 72 -17.64 12.14 15.50
N ALA A 73 -18.65 12.61 16.25
CA ALA A 73 -18.57 12.85 17.70
C ALA A 73 -18.12 11.66 18.60
N ARG A 74 -18.01 10.44 18.08
CA ARG A 74 -17.70 9.19 18.81
C ARG A 74 -16.37 8.52 18.41
N ALA A 75 -15.58 9.10 17.51
CA ALA A 75 -14.30 8.52 17.09
C ALA A 75 -13.11 9.08 17.91
N PRO A 76 -12.04 8.29 18.12
CA PRO A 76 -10.82 8.78 18.77
C PRO A 76 -10.26 9.99 18.03
N ARG A 77 -9.82 11.00 18.80
CA ARG A 77 -9.43 12.32 18.29
C ARG A 77 -8.04 12.30 17.59
N VAL A 78 -7.86 11.54 16.51
CA VAL A 78 -6.69 11.65 15.60
C VAL A 78 -7.00 12.39 14.28
N PRO A 79 -6.43 13.58 14.03
CA PRO A 79 -6.91 14.46 12.95
C PRO A 79 -6.74 13.75 11.61
N LEU A 80 -7.76 13.80 10.76
CA LEU A 80 -7.73 13.09 9.47
C LEU A 80 -7.20 14.03 8.40
N LEU A 81 -6.20 13.57 7.66
CA LEU A 81 -5.60 14.35 6.57
C LEU A 81 -6.27 14.00 5.24
N SER A 82 -6.66 15.01 4.49
CA SER A 82 -7.12 14.89 3.10
C SER A 82 -6.68 16.10 2.28
N ILE A 83 -7.05 16.13 1.01
CA ILE A 83 -6.88 17.26 0.09
C ILE A 83 -8.29 17.66 -0.39
N ASN A 84 -8.58 18.95 -0.51
CA ASN A 84 -9.83 19.49 -1.06
C ASN A 84 -9.93 19.26 -2.59
N LEU A 85 -9.85 18.01 -2.99
CA LEU A 85 -9.86 17.59 -4.39
C LEU A 85 -11.30 17.29 -4.82
N VAL A 86 -11.77 18.00 -5.84
CA VAL A 86 -13.01 17.67 -6.57
C VAL A 86 -12.62 17.05 -7.90
N ALA A 87 -13.03 15.80 -8.13
CA ALA A 87 -12.71 15.10 -9.36
C ALA A 87 -13.87 15.18 -10.35
N ARG A 88 -13.53 15.31 -11.64
CA ARG A 88 -14.51 15.37 -12.73
C ARG A 88 -15.07 13.99 -13.05
N MET A 89 -16.27 13.94 -13.60
CA MET A 89 -16.77 12.74 -14.28
C MET A 89 -15.91 12.41 -15.51
N PRO A 90 -15.72 11.12 -15.84
CA PRO A 90 -14.97 10.76 -17.05
C PRO A 90 -15.69 11.20 -18.31
N SER A 91 -14.94 11.76 -19.26
CA SER A 91 -15.43 11.97 -20.62
C SER A 91 -15.45 10.65 -21.41
N GLY A 92 -16.31 10.55 -22.43
CA GLY A 92 -16.34 9.38 -23.31
C GLY A 92 -14.98 9.10 -23.97
N THR A 93 -14.25 10.17 -24.36
CA THR A 93 -12.90 10.06 -24.93
C THR A 93 -11.91 9.48 -23.92
N LEU A 94 -11.92 9.94 -22.68
CA LEU A 94 -11.02 9.43 -21.63
C LEU A 94 -11.32 7.96 -21.32
N LEU A 95 -12.60 7.60 -21.25
CA LEU A 95 -13.05 6.23 -21.03
C LEU A 95 -12.56 5.29 -22.15
N PHE A 96 -12.78 5.68 -23.41
CA PHE A 96 -12.33 4.91 -24.57
C PHE A 96 -10.81 4.80 -24.64
N ALA A 97 -10.09 5.91 -24.47
CA ALA A 97 -8.63 5.91 -24.50
C ALA A 97 -8.04 5.02 -23.39
N THR A 98 -8.58 5.08 -22.18
CA THR A 98 -8.16 4.23 -21.07
C THR A 98 -8.41 2.75 -21.38
N ALA A 99 -9.60 2.40 -21.88
CA ALA A 99 -9.92 1.03 -22.27
C ALA A 99 -9.01 0.51 -23.40
N ALA A 100 -8.70 1.35 -24.39
CA ALA A 100 -7.79 1.00 -25.48
C ALA A 100 -6.37 0.74 -24.97
N VAL A 101 -5.85 1.63 -24.12
CA VAL A 101 -4.51 1.47 -23.50
C VAL A 101 -4.45 0.21 -22.65
N CYS A 102 -5.47 -0.07 -21.82
CA CYS A 102 -5.50 -1.27 -21.00
C CYS A 102 -5.60 -2.54 -21.84
N THR A 103 -6.41 -2.55 -22.90
CA THR A 103 -6.49 -3.70 -23.83
C THR A 103 -5.15 -3.94 -24.52
N ALA A 104 -4.51 -2.89 -25.01
CA ALA A 104 -3.19 -2.99 -25.66
C ALA A 104 -2.12 -3.49 -24.67
N GLY A 105 -2.08 -2.93 -23.45
CA GLY A 105 -1.17 -3.37 -22.41
C GLY A 105 -1.40 -4.83 -22.00
N PHE A 106 -2.66 -5.25 -21.86
CA PHE A 106 -3.03 -6.63 -21.57
C PHE A 106 -2.58 -7.57 -22.70
N ALA A 107 -2.87 -7.24 -23.96
CA ALA A 107 -2.44 -8.02 -25.12
C ALA A 107 -0.91 -8.11 -25.23
N ALA A 108 -0.20 -7.01 -24.99
CA ALA A 108 1.26 -6.96 -25.01
C ALA A 108 1.89 -7.92 -23.99
N THR A 109 1.23 -8.18 -22.86
CA THR A 109 1.73 -9.13 -21.85
C THR A 109 1.81 -10.57 -22.36
N PHE A 110 1.20 -10.91 -23.50
CA PHE A 110 1.28 -12.24 -24.08
C PHE A 110 2.50 -12.43 -24.99
N VAL A 111 3.18 -11.34 -25.36
CA VAL A 111 4.35 -11.34 -26.26
C VAL A 111 5.63 -11.39 -25.41
N HIS A 112 6.46 -12.42 -25.61
CA HIS A 112 7.75 -12.66 -24.90
C HIS A 112 7.67 -12.85 -23.36
N GLN A 113 7.14 -14.00 -22.92
CA GLN A 113 6.82 -14.21 -21.50
C GLN A 113 7.98 -14.64 -20.59
N THR A 114 9.03 -15.30 -21.08
CA THR A 114 9.92 -16.08 -20.20
C THR A 114 10.75 -15.27 -19.19
N LYS A 115 11.00 -13.98 -19.43
CA LYS A 115 11.81 -13.14 -18.51
C LYS A 115 11.01 -12.11 -17.69
N TRP A 116 9.74 -11.88 -18.04
CA TRP A 116 8.93 -10.78 -17.47
C TRP A 116 7.66 -11.27 -16.79
N LEU A 117 7.52 -12.58 -16.54
CA LEU A 117 6.32 -13.20 -15.97
C LEU A 117 5.73 -12.46 -14.76
N PRO A 118 6.49 -12.10 -13.70
CA PRO A 118 5.91 -11.40 -12.54
C PRO A 118 5.29 -10.05 -12.90
N VAL A 119 5.99 -9.26 -13.72
CA VAL A 119 5.52 -7.95 -14.18
C VAL A 119 4.33 -8.10 -15.12
N ALA A 120 4.35 -9.10 -16.00
CA ALA A 120 3.25 -9.41 -16.90
C ALA A 120 1.97 -9.75 -16.12
N TYR A 121 2.06 -10.53 -15.04
CA TYR A 121 0.89 -10.81 -14.20
C TYR A 121 0.37 -9.57 -13.47
N LEU A 122 1.25 -8.73 -12.92
CA LEU A 122 0.84 -7.47 -12.30
C LEU A 122 0.13 -6.56 -13.31
N LEU A 123 0.68 -6.43 -14.52
CA LEU A 123 0.07 -5.63 -15.58
C LEU A 123 -1.26 -6.24 -16.06
N ARG A 124 -1.37 -7.56 -16.14
CA ARG A 124 -2.64 -8.24 -16.47
C ARG A 124 -3.72 -7.95 -15.42
N ILE A 125 -3.39 -8.06 -14.14
CA ILE A 125 -4.33 -7.76 -13.04
C ILE A 125 -4.75 -6.29 -13.11
N ALA A 126 -3.78 -5.37 -13.22
CA ALA A 126 -4.06 -3.94 -13.30
C ALA A 126 -4.94 -3.59 -14.51
N ALA A 127 -4.61 -4.11 -15.69
CA ALA A 127 -5.38 -3.88 -16.91
C ALA A 127 -6.78 -4.51 -16.83
N PHE A 128 -6.91 -5.72 -16.29
CA PHE A 128 -8.21 -6.38 -16.12
C PHE A 128 -9.13 -5.62 -15.16
N VAL A 129 -8.60 -5.16 -14.03
CA VAL A 129 -9.33 -4.31 -13.08
C VAL A 129 -9.77 -3.01 -13.77
N GLN A 130 -8.87 -2.32 -14.47
CA GLN A 130 -9.20 -1.07 -15.14
C GLN A 130 -10.21 -1.26 -16.28
N LEU A 131 -10.12 -2.34 -17.05
CA LEU A 131 -11.11 -2.68 -18.08
C LEU A 131 -12.49 -2.93 -17.46
N THR A 132 -12.55 -3.64 -16.34
CA THR A 132 -13.82 -3.87 -15.62
C THR A 132 -14.42 -2.55 -15.12
N ILE A 133 -13.59 -1.62 -14.64
CA ILE A 133 -14.03 -0.27 -14.25
C ILE A 133 -14.55 0.50 -15.48
N CYS A 134 -13.85 0.45 -16.61
CA CYS A 134 -14.30 1.10 -17.84
C CYS A 134 -15.65 0.53 -18.31
N LEU A 135 -15.82 -0.80 -18.26
CA LEU A 135 -17.08 -1.47 -18.58
C LEU A 135 -18.22 -1.03 -17.64
N TYR A 136 -17.96 -0.91 -16.34
CA TYR A 136 -18.93 -0.39 -15.38
C TYR A 136 -19.36 1.04 -15.72
N PHE A 137 -18.39 1.94 -15.98
CA PHE A 137 -18.71 3.32 -16.36
C PHE A 137 -19.45 3.40 -17.69
N TRP A 138 -19.11 2.54 -18.65
CA TRP A 138 -19.82 2.44 -19.92
C TRP A 138 -21.26 1.92 -19.74
N ALA A 139 -21.47 0.88 -18.93
CA ALA A 139 -22.79 0.29 -18.71
C ALA A 139 -23.73 1.21 -17.91
N MET A 140 -23.20 1.89 -16.88
CA MET A 140 -24.01 2.72 -15.97
C MET A 140 -24.14 4.17 -16.42
N TYR A 141 -23.14 4.69 -17.15
CA TYR A 141 -23.05 6.11 -17.51
C TYR A 141 -22.75 6.34 -19.00
N GLY A 142 -22.58 5.29 -19.81
CA GLY A 142 -22.21 5.41 -21.24
C GLY A 142 -23.29 6.00 -22.15
N SER A 143 -24.57 5.97 -21.75
CA SER A 143 -25.63 6.73 -22.42
C SER A 143 -25.56 8.24 -22.18
N ALA A 144 -24.63 8.72 -21.33
CA ALA A 144 -24.30 10.14 -21.22
C ALA A 144 -23.55 10.68 -22.45
N ALA A 145 -23.05 9.82 -23.35
CA ALA A 145 -22.64 10.22 -24.70
C ALA A 145 -23.84 10.52 -25.64
N SER A 146 -25.06 10.15 -25.25
CA SER A 146 -26.32 10.42 -25.96
C SER A 146 -27.35 11.22 -25.12
N GLY A 147 -26.93 11.91 -24.07
CA GLY A 147 -27.82 12.82 -23.31
C GLY A 147 -28.83 12.15 -22.38
N ALA A 148 -28.81 10.83 -22.22
CA ALA A 148 -29.65 10.10 -21.28
C ALA A 148 -28.79 9.59 -20.11
N ALA A 149 -28.22 10.51 -19.33
CA ALA A 149 -27.63 10.16 -18.05
C ALA A 149 -28.76 9.91 -17.04
N THR A 150 -28.80 8.71 -16.46
CA THR A 150 -29.65 8.45 -15.29
C THR A 150 -29.17 9.38 -14.17
N PRO A 151 -30.06 10.20 -13.56
CA PRO A 151 -29.68 11.10 -12.48
C PRO A 151 -29.42 10.30 -11.21
N GLY A 152 -28.18 9.84 -11.07
CA GLY A 152 -27.62 9.26 -9.86
C GLY A 152 -26.15 9.60 -9.86
N THR A 153 -25.79 10.71 -9.21
CA THR A 153 -24.39 11.14 -9.00
C THR A 153 -23.55 9.95 -8.56
N PHE A 154 -22.40 9.76 -9.22
CA PHE A 154 -21.42 8.73 -8.83
C PHE A 154 -21.17 8.85 -7.31
N PRO A 155 -21.36 7.77 -6.53
CA PRO A 155 -21.47 7.88 -5.08
C PRO A 155 -20.13 8.10 -4.36
N TYR A 156 -19.02 8.13 -5.11
CA TYR A 156 -17.69 8.33 -4.55
C TYR A 156 -17.19 9.75 -4.75
N ASP A 157 -16.71 10.34 -3.67
CA ASP A 157 -16.07 11.64 -3.64
C ASP A 157 -14.54 11.49 -3.52
N ALA A 158 -13.79 12.32 -4.24
CA ALA A 158 -12.34 12.23 -4.27
C ALA A 158 -11.68 12.63 -2.93
N SER A 159 -12.23 13.62 -2.23
CA SER A 159 -11.72 14.03 -0.91
C SER A 159 -12.00 12.98 0.17
N LEU A 160 -13.15 12.30 0.09
CA LEU A 160 -13.47 11.16 0.95
C LEU A 160 -12.56 9.97 0.64
N HIS A 161 -12.28 9.69 -0.63
CA HIS A 161 -11.33 8.64 -1.01
C HIS A 161 -9.94 8.90 -0.42
N LEU A 162 -9.40 10.12 -0.54
CA LEU A 162 -8.10 10.48 0.04
C LEU A 162 -8.08 10.36 1.57
N ARG A 163 -9.18 10.73 2.24
CA ARG A 163 -9.34 10.50 3.68
C ARG A 163 -9.27 9.00 4.00
N ASP A 164 -9.97 8.17 3.25
CA ASP A 164 -10.03 6.73 3.51
C ASP A 164 -8.67 6.06 3.25
N VAL A 165 -7.92 6.54 2.24
CA VAL A 165 -6.52 6.16 2.01
C VAL A 165 -5.66 6.52 3.21
N PHE A 166 -5.80 7.73 3.77
CA PHE A 166 -5.06 8.14 4.97
C PHE A 166 -5.36 7.20 6.15
N VAL A 167 -6.64 6.94 6.42
CA VAL A 167 -7.08 6.07 7.52
C VAL A 167 -6.51 4.66 7.34
N MET A 168 -6.62 4.08 6.14
CA MET A 168 -6.09 2.76 5.83
C MET A 168 -4.57 2.68 6.06
N ASN A 169 -3.82 3.68 5.59
CA ASN A 169 -2.37 3.74 5.78
C ASN A 169 -1.98 3.92 7.26
N ALA A 170 -2.68 4.79 7.98
CA ALA A 170 -2.45 5.00 9.41
C ALA A 170 -2.76 3.74 10.23
N ALA A 171 -3.83 3.01 9.88
CA ALA A 171 -4.17 1.72 10.47
C ALA A 171 -3.08 0.67 10.17
N ALA A 172 -2.58 0.63 8.94
CA ALA A 172 -1.46 -0.26 8.58
C ALA A 172 -0.21 0.05 9.41
N ILE A 173 0.17 1.33 9.56
CA ILE A 173 1.30 1.76 10.41
C ILE A 173 1.12 1.30 11.86
N ALA A 174 -0.08 1.46 12.42
CA ALA A 174 -0.39 1.04 13.79
C ALA A 174 -0.33 -0.49 13.98
N LEU A 175 -0.52 -1.26 12.90
CA LEU A 175 -0.49 -2.72 12.91
C LEU A 175 0.93 -3.30 12.74
N ILE A 176 1.88 -2.52 12.19
CA ILE A 176 3.27 -2.98 11.94
C ILE A 176 3.93 -3.59 13.18
N PRO A 177 3.90 -2.98 14.39
CA PRO A 177 4.55 -3.59 15.57
C PRO A 177 4.02 -4.99 15.89
N VAL A 178 2.72 -5.22 15.73
CA VAL A 178 2.08 -6.54 15.93
C VAL A 178 2.49 -7.52 14.84
N LEU A 179 2.54 -7.08 13.58
CA LEU A 179 2.99 -7.92 12.46
C LEU A 179 4.45 -8.36 12.64
N MET A 180 5.32 -7.45 13.07
CA MET A 180 6.71 -7.79 13.39
C MET A 180 6.80 -8.79 14.54
N ALA A 181 5.96 -8.64 15.57
CA ALA A 181 5.89 -9.57 16.69
C ALA A 181 5.42 -10.98 16.28
N ALA A 182 4.43 -11.05 15.40
CA ALA A 182 3.85 -12.31 14.95
C ALA A 182 4.76 -13.03 13.92
N LEU A 183 5.37 -12.29 13.00
CA LEU A 183 6.03 -12.88 11.84
C LEU A 183 7.56 -12.84 11.91
N TYR A 184 8.14 -11.74 12.41
CA TYR A 184 9.59 -11.50 12.33
C TYR A 184 10.35 -11.88 13.61
N TYR A 185 9.81 -11.58 14.78
CA TYR A 185 10.49 -11.86 16.05
C TYR A 185 10.68 -13.35 16.39
N PRO A 186 9.85 -14.29 15.89
CA PRO A 186 10.12 -15.73 16.01
C PRO A 186 11.36 -16.21 15.25
N LEU A 187 11.85 -15.45 14.27
CA LEU A 187 13.02 -15.80 13.46
C LEU A 187 14.32 -15.72 14.28
N ASP A 188 15.31 -16.53 13.89
CA ASP A 188 16.64 -16.61 14.50
C ASP A 188 17.53 -15.43 14.07
N PHE A 189 17.17 -14.24 14.55
CA PHE A 189 17.95 -13.02 14.41
C PHE A 189 18.37 -12.48 15.77
N SER A 190 19.49 -11.77 15.79
CA SER A 190 19.89 -11.01 16.97
C SER A 190 18.85 -9.94 17.31
N PHE A 191 18.79 -9.56 18.59
CA PHE A 191 17.88 -8.51 19.06
C PHE A 191 18.07 -7.19 18.29
N ALA A 192 19.31 -6.81 18.01
CA ALA A 192 19.64 -5.60 17.25
C ALA A 192 19.09 -5.65 15.81
N GLN A 193 19.17 -6.81 15.14
CA GLN A 193 18.58 -6.98 13.81
C GLN A 193 17.05 -6.87 13.84
N LYS A 194 16.41 -7.43 14.87
CA LYS A 194 14.96 -7.30 15.05
C LYS A 194 14.55 -5.84 15.28
N ALA A 195 15.28 -5.13 16.14
CA ALA A 195 15.04 -3.70 16.37
C ALA A 195 15.21 -2.90 15.07
N PHE A 196 16.31 -3.09 14.35
CA PHE A 196 16.59 -2.34 13.12
C PHE A 196 15.58 -2.66 12.01
N ALA A 197 15.20 -3.92 11.82
CA ALA A 197 14.16 -4.32 10.86
C ALA A 197 12.83 -3.65 11.18
N SER A 198 12.42 -3.66 12.45
CA SER A 198 11.16 -3.02 12.84
C SER A 198 11.16 -1.51 12.66
N LEU A 199 12.28 -0.84 12.98
CA LEU A 199 12.44 0.58 12.75
C LEU A 199 12.43 0.93 11.26
N LEU A 200 13.07 0.10 10.43
CA LEU A 200 13.10 0.28 8.98
C LEU A 200 11.70 0.16 8.39
N VAL A 201 10.95 -0.90 8.74
CA VAL A 201 9.59 -1.13 8.24
C VAL A 201 8.65 -0.02 8.73
N LEU A 202 8.63 0.26 10.03
CA LEU A 202 7.76 1.28 10.61
C LEU A 202 8.09 2.68 10.04
N GLY A 203 9.38 3.03 10.01
CA GLY A 203 9.86 4.30 9.49
C GLY A 203 9.54 4.47 8.01
N TYR A 204 9.70 3.43 7.20
CA TYR A 204 9.34 3.47 5.79
C TYR A 204 7.86 3.83 5.59
N PHE A 205 6.94 3.15 6.27
CA PHE A 205 5.50 3.42 6.08
C PHE A 205 5.09 4.80 6.62
N VAL A 206 5.68 5.25 7.73
CA VAL A 206 5.48 6.61 8.24
C VAL A 206 5.95 7.65 7.20
N LEU A 207 7.11 7.44 6.58
CA LEU A 207 7.64 8.37 5.58
C LEU A 207 6.90 8.28 4.24
N ALA A 208 6.45 7.09 3.84
CA ALA A 208 5.81 6.84 2.55
C ALA A 208 4.35 7.31 2.49
N LEU A 209 3.62 7.29 3.62
CA LEU A 209 2.19 7.65 3.69
C LEU A 209 1.81 8.94 2.92
N PRO A 210 2.48 10.10 3.11
CA PRO A 210 2.08 11.32 2.41
C PRO A 210 2.29 11.20 0.89
N PHE A 211 3.28 10.43 0.44
CA PHE A 211 3.50 10.18 -0.98
C PHE A 211 2.47 9.23 -1.58
N VAL A 212 1.97 8.25 -0.82
CA VAL A 212 0.83 7.41 -1.25
C VAL A 212 -0.44 8.26 -1.42
N LEU A 213 -0.69 9.19 -0.50
CA LEU A 213 -1.78 10.15 -0.64
C LEU A 213 -1.63 11.03 -1.88
N LEU A 214 -0.44 11.59 -2.09
CA LEU A 214 -0.15 12.42 -3.25
C LEU A 214 -0.25 11.63 -4.56
N LEU A 215 0.20 10.37 -4.59
CA LEU A 215 0.05 9.49 -5.74
C LEU A 215 -1.41 9.35 -6.13
N HIS A 216 -2.30 9.03 -5.18
CA HIS A 216 -3.73 8.97 -5.45
C HIS A 216 -4.30 10.32 -5.89
N ALA A 217 -3.88 11.42 -5.28
CA ALA A 217 -4.33 12.75 -5.66
C ALA A 217 -3.92 13.11 -7.10
N VAL A 218 -2.67 12.84 -7.49
CA VAL A 218 -2.17 13.04 -8.86
C VAL A 218 -3.00 12.22 -9.86
N VAL A 219 -3.17 10.93 -9.58
CA VAL A 219 -3.89 10.00 -10.46
C VAL A 219 -5.34 10.45 -10.64
N ILE A 220 -6.02 10.85 -9.57
CA ILE A 220 -7.43 11.28 -9.60
C ILE A 220 -7.58 12.67 -10.25
N TYR A 221 -6.67 13.60 -9.95
CA TYR A 221 -6.70 14.96 -10.52
C TYR A 221 -6.59 14.93 -12.04
N HIS A 222 -5.67 14.13 -12.59
CA HIS A 222 -5.48 14.02 -14.04
C HIS A 222 -6.41 13.00 -14.72
N GLY A 223 -6.73 11.89 -14.03
CA GLY A 223 -7.44 10.75 -14.61
C GLY A 223 -8.93 10.68 -14.33
N SER A 224 -9.50 11.66 -13.63
CA SER A 224 -10.92 11.74 -13.26
C SER A 224 -11.37 10.69 -12.22
N LEU A 225 -12.66 10.70 -11.88
CA LEU A 225 -13.30 9.69 -11.02
C LEU A 225 -13.15 8.25 -11.56
N LEU A 226 -12.84 8.08 -12.85
CA LEU A 226 -12.59 6.79 -13.48
C LEU A 226 -11.48 5.98 -12.81
N LEU A 227 -10.45 6.65 -12.27
CA LEU A 227 -9.30 5.97 -11.67
C LEU A 227 -9.44 5.77 -10.16
N VAL A 228 -10.48 6.28 -9.52
CA VAL A 228 -10.69 6.11 -8.07
C VAL A 228 -10.79 4.62 -7.68
N PRO A 229 -11.57 3.76 -8.36
CA PRO A 229 -11.63 2.35 -8.00
C PRO A 229 -10.30 1.63 -8.28
N PHE A 230 -9.55 2.05 -9.31
CA PHE A 230 -8.22 1.52 -9.58
C PHE A 230 -7.22 1.86 -8.47
N CYS A 231 -7.24 3.10 -8.01
CA CYS A 231 -6.50 3.52 -6.83
C CYS A 231 -6.84 2.64 -5.64
N HIS A 232 -8.11 2.30 -5.44
CA HIS A 232 -8.53 1.42 -4.34
C HIS A 232 -8.03 -0.03 -4.49
N PHE A 233 -8.27 -0.65 -5.65
CA PHE A 233 -8.02 -2.08 -5.87
C PHE A 233 -6.59 -2.44 -6.24
N VAL A 234 -5.78 -1.47 -6.70
CA VAL A 234 -4.40 -1.73 -7.13
C VAL A 234 -3.41 -0.94 -6.29
N LEU A 235 -3.59 0.39 -6.21
CA LEU A 235 -2.66 1.28 -5.52
C LEU A 235 -2.96 1.44 -4.02
N GLY A 236 -4.03 0.82 -3.53
CA GLY A 236 -4.49 0.89 -2.15
C GLY A 236 -3.88 -0.21 -1.29
N ALA A 237 -4.73 -1.01 -0.64
CA ALA A 237 -4.28 -2.08 0.25
C ALA A 237 -3.31 -3.07 -0.42
N PRO A 238 -3.50 -3.48 -1.70
CA PRO A 238 -2.56 -4.41 -2.34
C PRO A 238 -1.15 -3.85 -2.50
N LEU A 239 -1.01 -2.56 -2.85
CA LEU A 239 0.30 -1.90 -2.90
C LEU A 239 0.96 -1.88 -1.51
N LEU A 240 0.21 -1.56 -0.46
CA LEU A 240 0.73 -1.57 0.92
C LEU A 240 1.19 -2.95 1.35
N ILE A 241 0.41 -4.00 1.05
CA ILE A 241 0.77 -5.38 1.33
C ILE A 241 2.03 -5.75 0.54
N GLY A 242 2.10 -5.42 -0.75
CA GLY A 242 3.27 -5.69 -1.60
C GLY A 242 4.54 -5.02 -1.06
N LEU A 243 4.45 -3.76 -0.64
CA LEU A 243 5.55 -3.02 -0.02
C LEU A 243 5.99 -3.65 1.31
N LEU A 244 5.01 -4.04 2.15
CA LEU A 244 5.29 -4.69 3.43
C LEU A 244 5.99 -6.03 3.21
N VAL A 245 5.47 -6.86 2.31
CA VAL A 245 6.07 -8.16 1.95
C VAL A 245 7.48 -7.95 1.41
N THR A 246 7.69 -6.96 0.54
CA THR A 246 9.01 -6.66 -0.02
C THR A 246 10.02 -6.28 1.07
N LEU A 247 9.65 -5.35 1.96
CA LEU A 247 10.51 -4.93 3.07
C LEU A 247 10.75 -6.06 4.07
N TYR A 248 9.72 -6.84 4.37
CA TYR A 248 9.83 -8.01 5.22
C TYR A 248 10.80 -9.04 4.63
N SER A 249 10.63 -9.40 3.36
CA SER A 249 11.51 -10.34 2.65
C SER A 249 12.95 -9.82 2.57
N TYR A 250 13.12 -8.52 2.37
CA TYR A 250 14.45 -7.88 2.43
C TYR A 250 15.09 -8.07 3.81
N CYS A 251 14.39 -7.75 4.90
CA CYS A 251 14.92 -7.94 6.25
C CYS A 251 15.21 -9.41 6.57
N ALA A 252 14.31 -10.30 6.16
CA ALA A 252 14.46 -11.75 6.34
C ALA A 252 15.65 -12.33 5.56
N SER A 253 16.15 -11.62 4.54
CA SER A 253 17.32 -12.05 3.75
C SER A 253 18.68 -11.72 4.40
N TRP A 254 18.70 -10.99 5.52
CA TRP A 254 19.95 -10.54 6.15
C TRP A 254 20.85 -11.67 6.67
N ARG A 255 22.17 -11.43 6.63
CA ARG A 255 23.19 -12.32 7.21
C ARG A 255 22.97 -12.40 8.72
N GLY A 256 22.74 -13.60 9.24
CA GLY A 256 22.31 -13.83 10.62
C GLY A 256 21.15 -14.81 10.71
N ALA A 257 20.31 -14.89 9.67
CA ALA A 257 19.22 -15.86 9.61
C ALA A 257 19.71 -17.32 9.57
N LEU A 258 20.93 -17.58 9.04
CA LEU A 258 21.27 -18.87 8.43
C LEU A 258 22.76 -19.26 8.42
N THR A 259 23.63 -18.53 9.10
CA THR A 259 25.10 -18.75 9.01
C THR A 259 25.74 -18.82 10.38
N ARG A 260 25.41 -19.86 11.14
CA ARG A 260 26.43 -20.55 11.93
C ARG A 260 26.34 -22.03 11.54
N LYS A 261 27.26 -22.48 10.68
CA LYS A 261 27.71 -23.87 10.79
C LYS A 261 28.19 -24.02 12.25
N PRO A 262 27.76 -25.05 12.99
CA PRO A 262 28.39 -25.30 14.28
C PRO A 262 29.89 -25.57 14.03
N PRO A 263 30.79 -25.08 14.90
CA PRO A 263 32.12 -25.67 15.01
C PRO A 263 32.03 -27.14 15.43
#